data_AF-A0A938WX90-F1
#
_entry.id   AF-A0A938WX90-F1
#
_cell.length_a   1.000
_cell.length_b   1.000
_cell.length_c   1.000
_cell.angle_alpha   90.00
_cell.angle_beta   90.00
_cell.angle_gamma   90.00
#
_symmetry.space_group_name_H-M   'P 1'
#
loop_
_entity.id
_entity.type
_entity.pdbx_description
1 polymer ?
#
loop_
_entity_poly.entity_id
_entity_poly.type
_entity_poly.pdbx_seq_one_letter_code
_entity_poly.pdbx_strand_id
1 'polypeptide(L)'
;GSSFAYITPVIMAAQVMGGGADGLAYARGGVFLVGIAYIVISLLVMAVGADRVRAVFPPVVTGSIITSLGLMLAPTAIDMASENWALAIVGMATVIIVTMFFRGFVQVIPVLIAMIVGYLVSLAAGQVDLTAVKEAAWIGLPSFAAPKFSPVAIALVTPVCIATIVE
;
A
#
# COMPACT_ATOMS: atom_id res chain seq x y z
N GLY A 1 5.71 -8.95 1.92
CA GLY A 1 6.00 -7.71 1.16
C GLY A 1 5.17 -6.58 1.72
N SER A 2 5.39 -5.34 1.28
CA SER A 2 4.48 -4.22 1.56
C SER A 2 3.18 -4.43 0.77
N SER A 3 2.22 -5.19 1.32
CA SER A 3 0.95 -5.47 0.66
C SER A 3 0.06 -4.23 0.69
N PHE A 4 -0.63 -3.95 -0.41
CA PHE A 4 -1.61 -2.85 -0.52
C PHE A 4 -2.75 -2.99 0.49
N ALA A 5 -3.02 -4.21 0.97
CA ALA A 5 -4.02 -4.49 2.00
C ALA A 5 -3.79 -3.69 3.30
N TYR A 6 -2.56 -3.25 3.57
CA TYR A 6 -2.22 -2.50 4.77
C TYR A 6 -2.59 -1.02 4.72
N ILE A 7 -2.77 -0.43 3.53
CA ILE A 7 -2.92 1.02 3.39
C ILE A 7 -4.15 1.52 4.12
N THR A 8 -5.33 0.97 3.79
CA THR A 8 -6.61 1.42 4.36
C THR A 8 -6.68 1.19 5.88
N PRO A 9 -6.37 -0.02 6.42
CA PRO A 9 -6.44 -0.25 7.86
C PRO A 9 -5.46 0.61 8.67
N VAL A 10 -4.26 0.87 8.15
CA VAL A 10 -3.25 1.69 8.83
C VAL A 10 -3.66 3.16 8.86
N ILE A 11 -4.18 3.70 7.74
CA ILE A 11 -4.71 5.07 7.70
C ILE A 11 -5.88 5.23 8.67
N MET A 12 -6.83 4.28 8.66
CA MET A 12 -7.97 4.31 9.57
C MET A 12 -7.54 4.23 11.03
N ALA A 13 -6.63 3.32 11.38
CA ALA A 13 -6.11 3.21 12.74
C ALA A 13 -5.38 4.50 13.18
N ALA A 14 -4.62 5.13 12.29
CA ALA A 14 -3.97 6.40 12.59
C ALA A 14 -4.97 7.54 12.81
N GLN A 15 -6.02 7.62 12.00
CA GLN A 15 -7.07 8.64 12.14
C GLN A 15 -7.89 8.47 13.43
N VAL A 16 -8.31 7.25 13.76
CA VAL A 16 -9.08 6.94 14.97
C VAL A 16 -8.27 7.22 16.25
N MET A 17 -6.96 7.06 16.19
CA MET A 17 -6.06 7.26 17.34
C MET A 17 -5.57 8.72 17.50
N GLY A 18 -6.32 9.69 16.98
CA GLY A 18 -6.04 11.13 17.17
C GLY A 18 -5.24 11.78 16.04
N GLY A 19 -4.92 11.05 14.98
CA GLY A 19 -4.23 11.59 13.79
C GLY A 19 -2.76 11.98 14.05
N GLY A 20 -2.11 12.50 13.01
CA GLY A 20 -0.73 12.99 13.09
C GLY A 20 0.31 11.92 13.46
N ALA A 21 1.43 12.37 14.03
CA ALA A 21 2.54 11.52 14.39
C ALA A 21 2.21 10.49 15.49
N ASP A 22 1.32 10.87 16.42
CA ASP A 22 0.88 9.99 17.51
C ASP A 22 -0.05 8.88 17.01
N GLY A 23 -1.02 9.20 16.15
CA GLY A 23 -1.87 8.19 15.52
C GLY A 23 -1.07 7.17 14.71
N LEU A 24 -0.04 7.63 13.98
CA LEU A 24 0.87 6.76 13.25
C LEU A 24 1.69 5.85 14.17
N ALA A 25 2.06 6.30 15.37
CA ALA A 25 2.73 5.45 16.35
C ALA A 25 1.84 4.28 16.80
N TYR A 26 0.54 4.50 16.96
CA TYR A 26 -0.42 3.43 17.28
C TYR A 26 -0.65 2.47 16.11
N ALA A 27 -0.75 3.00 14.89
CA ALA A 27 -0.88 2.17 13.69
C ALA A 27 0.35 1.26 13.50
N ARG A 28 1.56 1.76 13.77
CA ARG A 28 2.80 0.95 13.79
C ARG A 28 2.75 -0.16 14.83
N GLY A 29 2.20 0.09 16.02
CA GLY A 29 1.99 -0.95 17.03
C GLY A 29 1.02 -2.04 16.58
N GLY A 30 -0.04 -1.66 15.86
CA GLY A 30 -0.95 -2.61 15.20
C GLY A 30 -0.24 -3.49 14.18
N VAL A 31 0.57 -2.88 13.30
CA VAL A 31 1.39 -3.61 12.30
C VAL A 31 2.40 -4.54 12.96
N PHE A 32 2.99 -4.15 14.08
CA PHE A 32 3.89 -5.03 14.84
C PHE A 32 3.17 -6.29 15.33
N LEU A 33 1.95 -6.15 15.87
CA LEU A 33 1.16 -7.30 16.31
C LEU A 33 0.62 -8.16 15.16
N VAL A 34 0.40 -7.59 13.96
CA VAL A 34 0.15 -8.39 12.75
C VAL A 34 1.30 -9.36 12.48
N GLY A 35 2.54 -8.92 12.67
CA GLY A 35 3.73 -9.78 12.59
C GLY A 35 3.64 -10.99 13.54
N ILE A 36 3.24 -10.75 14.80
CA ILE A 36 3.04 -11.82 15.78
C ILE A 36 1.86 -12.72 15.40
N ALA A 37 0.76 -12.14 14.91
CA ALA A 37 -0.39 -12.90 14.44
C ALA A 37 -0.01 -13.84 13.30
N TYR A 38 0.85 -13.43 12.36
CA TYR A 38 1.36 -14.34 11.33
C TYR A 38 2.13 -15.53 11.89
N ILE A 39 2.95 -15.33 12.93
CA ILE A 39 3.67 -16.43 13.57
C ILE A 39 2.66 -17.43 14.15
N VAL A 40 1.65 -16.95 14.87
CA VAL A 40 0.60 -17.79 15.45
C VAL A 40 -0.17 -18.54 14.36
N ILE A 41 -0.58 -17.85 13.30
CA ILE A 41 -1.33 -18.46 12.21
C ILE A 41 -0.46 -19.48 11.44
N SER A 42 0.81 -19.17 11.22
CA SER A 42 1.76 -20.09 10.58
C SER A 42 1.89 -21.40 11.38
N LEU A 43 1.99 -21.31 12.71
CA LEU A 43 2.01 -22.50 13.58
C LEU A 43 0.70 -23.29 13.50
N LEU A 44 -0.45 -22.60 13.45
CA LEU A 44 -1.75 -23.26 13.27
C LEU A 44 -1.86 -23.96 11.91
N VAL A 45 -1.41 -23.32 10.83
CA VAL A 45 -1.39 -23.92 9.49
C VAL A 45 -0.50 -25.16 9.47
N MET A 46 0.64 -25.11 10.16
CA MET A 46 1.56 -26.25 10.28
C MET A 46 0.91 -27.42 11.03
N ALA A 47 0.05 -27.16 12.03
CA ALA A 47 -0.66 -28.19 12.78
C ALA A 47 -1.89 -28.76 12.05
N VAL A 48 -2.66 -27.91 11.35
CA VAL A 48 -3.94 -28.29 10.71
C VAL A 48 -3.75 -28.81 9.27
N GLY A 49 -2.65 -28.42 8.61
CA GLY A 49 -2.33 -28.75 7.23
C GLY A 49 -2.82 -27.68 6.24
N ALA A 50 -1.98 -27.37 5.25
CA ALA A 50 -2.22 -26.29 4.27
C ALA A 50 -3.48 -26.49 3.41
N ASP A 51 -3.83 -27.74 3.08
CA ASP A 51 -4.96 -28.03 2.20
C ASP A 51 -6.32 -27.70 2.85
N ARG A 52 -6.41 -27.85 4.19
CA ARG A 52 -7.61 -27.44 4.93
C ARG A 52 -7.76 -25.92 4.99
N VAL A 53 -6.65 -25.19 5.09
CA VAL A 53 -6.66 -23.73 5.07
C VAL A 53 -7.09 -23.22 3.69
N ARG A 54 -6.60 -23.84 2.61
CA ARG A 54 -7.02 -23.53 1.23
C ARG A 54 -8.52 -23.79 1.01
N ALA A 55 -9.09 -24.80 1.67
CA ALA A 55 -10.53 -25.05 1.62
C ALA A 55 -11.38 -23.96 2.30
N VAL A 56 -10.83 -23.23 3.28
CA VAL A 56 -11.51 -22.10 3.95
C VAL A 56 -11.55 -20.86 3.06
N PHE A 57 -10.57 -20.70 2.17
CA PHE A 57 -10.46 -19.56 1.24
C PHE A 57 -10.53 -20.04 -0.22
N PRO A 58 -11.70 -20.50 -0.70
CA PRO A 58 -11.87 -20.89 -2.09
C PRO A 58 -11.69 -19.67 -3.03
N PRO A 59 -11.41 -19.88 -4.33
CA PRO A 59 -11.11 -18.78 -5.26
C PRO A 59 -12.16 -17.66 -5.32
N VAL A 60 -13.43 -17.98 -5.07
CA VAL A 60 -14.52 -17.00 -5.01
C VAL A 60 -14.38 -16.02 -3.82
N VAL A 61 -13.83 -16.47 -2.69
CA VAL A 61 -13.56 -15.64 -1.52
C VAL A 61 -12.30 -14.81 -1.73
N THR A 62 -11.26 -15.42 -2.28
CA THR A 62 -10.02 -14.70 -2.63
C THR A 62 -10.27 -13.56 -3.60
N GLY A 63 -11.00 -13.84 -4.69
CA GLY A 63 -11.34 -12.82 -5.68
C GLY A 63 -12.20 -11.68 -5.12
N SER A 64 -13.16 -12.00 -4.23
CA SER A 64 -14.01 -10.97 -3.62
C SER A 64 -13.25 -10.08 -2.64
N ILE A 65 -12.33 -10.65 -1.84
CA ILE A 65 -11.44 -9.90 -0.96
C ILE A 65 -10.55 -8.95 -1.78
N ILE A 66 -9.86 -9.45 -2.81
CA ILE A 66 -8.95 -8.64 -3.64
C ILE A 66 -9.71 -7.51 -4.36
N THR A 67 -10.90 -7.81 -4.90
CA THR A 67 -11.74 -6.80 -5.56
C THR A 67 -12.19 -5.73 -4.58
N SER A 68 -12.57 -6.13 -3.36
CA SER A 68 -12.97 -5.19 -2.30
C SER A 68 -11.83 -4.30 -1.86
N LEU A 69 -10.61 -4.84 -1.74
CA LEU A 69 -9.41 -4.04 -1.45
C LEU A 69 -9.14 -2.99 -2.54
N GLY A 70 -9.24 -3.39 -3.81
CA GLY A 70 -9.11 -2.45 -4.93
C GLY A 70 -10.16 -1.35 -4.89
N LEU A 71 -11.42 -1.70 -4.60
CA LEU A 71 -12.51 -0.74 -4.48
C LEU A 71 -12.33 0.22 -3.30
N MET A 72 -11.79 -0.24 -2.18
CA MET A 72 -11.48 0.60 -1.01
C MET A 72 -10.37 1.62 -1.29
N LEU A 73 -9.45 1.33 -2.22
CA LEU A 73 -8.35 2.23 -2.61
C LEU A 73 -8.72 3.19 -3.76
N ALA A 74 -9.80 2.90 -4.49
CA ALA A 74 -10.26 3.74 -5.60
C ALA A 74 -10.53 5.20 -5.22
N PRO A 75 -11.18 5.52 -4.07
CA PRO A 75 -11.39 6.90 -3.65
C PRO A 75 -10.08 7.66 -3.46
N THR A 76 -9.08 7.04 -2.82
CA THR A 76 -7.77 7.65 -2.60
C THR A 76 -7.08 7.97 -3.93
N ALA A 77 -7.20 7.10 -4.94
CA ALA A 77 -6.67 7.38 -6.27
C ALA A 77 -7.37 8.56 -6.95
N ILE A 78 -8.69 8.71 -6.78
CA ILE A 78 -9.46 9.84 -7.31
C ILE A 78 -9.10 11.14 -6.58
N ASP A 79 -8.95 11.10 -5.26
CA ASP A 79 -8.56 12.27 -4.46
C ASP A 79 -7.18 12.78 -4.91
N MET A 80 -6.20 11.88 -5.08
CA MET A 80 -4.87 12.22 -5.60
C MET A 80 -4.91 12.72 -7.05
N ALA A 81 -5.75 12.13 -7.92
CA ALA A 81 -5.92 12.61 -9.29
C ALA A 81 -6.57 13.99 -9.35
N SER A 82 -7.43 14.31 -8.37
CA SER A 82 -8.14 15.59 -8.30
C SER A 82 -7.22 16.77 -7.98
N GLU A 83 -6.05 16.53 -7.41
CA GLU A 83 -5.02 17.56 -7.23
C GLU A 83 -4.49 18.05 -8.59
N ASN A 84 -4.33 17.16 -9.57
CA ASN A 84 -3.94 17.52 -10.93
C ASN A 84 -4.40 16.48 -11.96
N TRP A 85 -5.61 16.70 -12.51
CA TRP A 85 -6.19 15.82 -13.53
C TRP A 85 -5.36 15.73 -14.81
N ALA A 86 -4.65 16.79 -15.19
CA ALA A 86 -3.83 16.78 -16.39
C ALA A 86 -2.66 15.79 -16.24
N LEU A 87 -1.96 15.79 -15.11
CA LEU A 87 -0.89 14.84 -14.82
C LEU A 87 -1.44 13.41 -14.65
N ALA A 88 -2.59 13.25 -14.01
CA ALA A 88 -3.22 11.94 -13.85
C ALA A 88 -3.56 11.29 -15.21
N ILE A 89 -4.11 12.08 -16.14
CA ILE A 89 -4.42 11.65 -17.51
C ILE A 89 -3.13 11.30 -18.27
N VAL A 90 -2.06 12.08 -18.13
CA VAL A 90 -0.76 11.77 -18.74
C VAL A 90 -0.21 10.44 -18.25
N GLY A 91 -0.28 10.19 -16.93
CA GLY A 91 0.13 8.91 -16.34
C GLY A 91 -0.68 7.74 -16.89
N MET A 92 -2.01 7.86 -16.88
CA MET A 92 -2.91 6.83 -17.42
C MET A 92 -2.67 6.56 -18.91
N ALA A 93 -2.57 7.62 -19.72
CA ALA A 93 -2.27 7.53 -21.14
C ALA A 93 -0.91 6.86 -21.39
N THR A 94 0.10 7.14 -20.57
CA THR A 94 1.41 6.51 -20.70
C THR A 94 1.33 5.00 -20.42
N VAL A 95 0.64 4.57 -19.36
CA VAL A 95 0.43 3.13 -19.08
C VAL A 95 -0.28 2.45 -20.26
N ILE A 96 -1.36 3.05 -20.74
CA ILE A 96 -2.14 2.62 -21.91
C ILE A 96 -1.21 2.46 -23.13
N ILE A 97 -0.49 3.51 -23.53
CA ILE A 97 0.38 3.47 -24.71
C ILE A 97 1.48 2.42 -24.56
N VAL A 98 2.13 2.34 -23.40
CA VAL A 98 3.21 1.38 -23.15
C VAL A 98 2.69 -0.06 -23.25
N THR A 99 1.52 -0.34 -22.67
CA THR A 99 0.93 -1.69 -22.68
C THR A 99 0.44 -2.13 -24.06
N MET A 100 0.00 -1.21 -24.92
CA MET A 100 -0.53 -1.53 -26.24
C MET A 100 0.53 -1.57 -27.35
N PHE A 101 1.49 -0.64 -27.34
CA PHE A 101 2.41 -0.44 -28.48
C PHE A 101 3.78 -1.07 -28.28
N PHE A 102 4.21 -1.32 -27.04
CA PHE A 102 5.53 -1.87 -26.76
C PHE A 102 5.45 -3.37 -26.50
N ARG A 103 6.57 -4.07 -26.75
CA ARG A 103 6.71 -5.52 -26.57
C ARG A 103 7.96 -5.84 -25.78
N GLY A 104 7.97 -7.04 -25.18
CA GLY A 104 9.10 -7.52 -24.39
C GLY A 104 9.15 -6.85 -23.01
N PHE A 105 10.35 -6.58 -22.51
CA PHE A 105 10.58 -6.10 -21.14
C PHE A 105 9.82 -4.80 -20.81
N VAL A 106 9.70 -3.89 -21.78
CA VAL A 106 9.04 -2.58 -21.60
C VAL A 106 7.55 -2.73 -21.27
N GLN A 107 6.88 -3.77 -21.77
CA GLN A 107 5.46 -4.05 -21.48
C GLN A 107 5.25 -4.57 -20.05
N VAL A 108 6.30 -5.06 -19.38
CA VAL A 108 6.25 -5.63 -18.02
C VAL A 108 6.30 -4.54 -16.93
N ILE A 109 6.90 -3.39 -17.24
CA ILE A 109 7.10 -2.29 -16.28
C ILE A 109 6.38 -0.98 -16.65
N PRO A 110 5.13 -1.00 -17.15
CA PRO A 110 4.46 0.20 -17.66
C PRO A 110 4.22 1.24 -16.57
N VAL A 111 3.99 0.80 -15.33
CA VAL A 111 3.80 1.70 -14.17
C VAL A 111 5.07 2.50 -13.87
N LEU A 112 6.25 1.86 -13.93
CA LEU A 112 7.53 2.57 -13.72
C LEU A 112 7.75 3.64 -14.79
N ILE A 113 7.46 3.31 -16.05
CA ILE A 113 7.61 4.25 -17.17
C ILE A 113 6.64 5.42 -17.02
N ALA A 114 5.39 5.15 -16.66
CA ALA A 114 4.40 6.19 -16.39
C ALA A 114 4.83 7.13 -15.26
N MET A 115 5.45 6.61 -14.18
CA MET A 115 6.00 7.46 -13.12
C MET A 115 7.13 8.36 -13.63
N ILE A 116 8.05 7.83 -14.45
CA ILE A 116 9.15 8.64 -15.03
C ILE A 116 8.59 9.74 -15.93
N VAL A 117 7.68 9.40 -16.84
CA VAL A 117 7.06 10.37 -17.76
C VAL A 117 6.26 11.41 -16.97
N GLY A 118 5.44 10.99 -16.01
CA GLY A 118 4.66 11.89 -15.16
C GLY A 118 5.56 12.87 -14.37
N TYR A 119 6.67 12.38 -13.83
CA TYR A 119 7.64 13.22 -13.12
C TYR A 119 8.31 14.24 -14.06
N LEU A 120 8.73 13.83 -15.26
CA LEU A 120 9.33 14.74 -16.25
C LEU A 120 8.35 15.83 -16.71
N VAL A 121 7.07 15.47 -16.92
CA VAL A 121 6.03 16.44 -17.28
C VAL A 121 5.75 17.40 -16.13
N SER A 122 5.69 16.90 -14.89
CA SER A 122 5.54 17.73 -13.68
C SER A 122 6.70 18.71 -13.51
N LEU A 123 7.94 18.26 -13.78
CA LEU A 123 9.13 19.09 -13.75
C LEU A 123 9.07 20.21 -14.81
N ALA A 124 8.67 19.88 -16.03
CA ALA A 124 8.49 20.87 -17.11
C ALA A 124 7.35 21.86 -16.82
N ALA A 125 6.32 21.43 -16.10
CA ALA A 125 5.23 22.29 -15.63
C ALA A 125 5.60 23.17 -14.42
N GLY A 126 6.83 23.05 -13.88
CA GLY A 126 7.29 23.82 -12.74
C GLY A 126 6.62 23.46 -11.42
N GLN A 127 5.98 22.29 -11.33
CA GLN A 127 5.24 21.84 -10.14
C GLN A 127 6.11 21.05 -9.15
N VAL A 128 7.40 20.86 -9.45
CA VAL A 128 8.32 20.09 -8.63
C VAL A 128 9.21 21.04 -7.81
N ASP A 129 9.10 20.96 -6.49
CA ASP A 129 10.04 21.61 -5.59
C ASP A 129 11.26 20.70 -5.33
N LEU A 130 12.43 21.15 -5.79
CA LEU A 130 13.70 20.44 -5.63
C LEU A 130 14.49 20.87 -4.38
N THR A 131 13.93 21.74 -3.55
CA THR A 131 14.60 22.25 -2.33
C THR A 131 14.97 21.10 -1.38
N ALA A 132 14.04 20.18 -1.13
CA ALA A 132 14.28 19.01 -0.28
C ALA A 132 15.41 18.10 -0.81
N VAL A 133 15.58 18.00 -2.14
CA VAL A 133 16.66 17.22 -2.75
C VAL A 133 18.02 17.90 -2.57
N LYS A 134 18.04 19.24 -2.62
CA LYS A 134 19.27 20.03 -2.41
C LYS A 134 19.72 20.01 -0.95
N GLU A 135 18.79 19.99 -0.01
CA GLU A 135 19.07 20.00 1.44
C GLU A 135 19.28 18.60 2.02
N ALA A 136 18.99 17.55 1.27
CA ALA A 136 19.14 16.18 1.72
C ALA A 136 20.61 15.84 2.04
N ALA A 137 20.82 15.21 3.20
CA ALA A 137 22.12 14.67 3.55
C ALA A 137 22.48 13.48 2.65
N TRP A 138 23.74 13.40 2.21
CA TRP A 138 24.27 12.27 1.45
C TRP A 138 24.15 10.93 2.21
N ILE A 139 24.21 10.99 3.54
CA ILE A 139 23.93 9.86 4.43
C ILE A 139 22.90 10.33 5.45
N GLY A 140 21.65 9.91 5.28
CA GLY A 140 20.56 10.13 6.22
C GLY A 140 20.22 8.84 6.96
N LEU A 141 20.19 8.87 8.29
CA LEU A 141 19.55 7.82 9.06
C LEU A 141 18.04 8.05 9.05
N PRO A 142 17.21 7.01 8.82
CA PRO A 142 15.77 7.16 8.90
C PRO A 142 15.36 7.55 10.33
N SER A 143 14.30 8.34 10.45
CA SER A 143 13.75 8.65 11.77
C SER A 143 13.13 7.39 12.37
N PHE A 144 13.76 6.87 13.43
CA PHE A 144 13.18 5.76 14.19
C PHE A 144 12.08 6.30 15.08
N ALA A 145 10.89 5.72 14.93
CA ALA A 145 9.75 6.07 15.76
C ALA A 145 9.23 4.80 16.46
N ALA A 146 9.10 4.87 17.78
CA ALA A 146 8.64 3.74 18.57
C ALA A 146 7.15 3.45 18.33
N PRO A 147 6.73 2.18 18.29
CA PRO A 147 5.32 1.81 18.26
C PRO A 147 4.66 2.11 19.61
N LYS A 148 3.40 2.54 19.57
CA LYS A 148 2.50 2.60 20.73
C LYS A 148 1.45 1.52 20.59
N PHE A 149 1.08 0.88 21.68
CA PHE A 149 0.09 -0.20 21.66
C PHE A 149 -1.26 0.31 22.17
N SER A 150 -2.31 0.09 21.39
CA SER A 150 -3.69 0.37 21.75
C SER A 150 -4.56 -0.79 21.27
N PRO A 151 -5.40 -1.39 22.12
CA PRO A 151 -6.32 -2.46 21.71
C PRO A 151 -7.19 -2.08 20.51
N VAL A 152 -7.58 -0.80 20.41
CA VAL A 152 -8.39 -0.29 19.29
C VAL A 152 -7.62 -0.33 17.98
N ALA A 153 -6.39 0.20 17.95
CA ALA A 153 -5.55 0.18 16.76
C ALA A 153 -5.21 -1.25 16.32
N ILE A 154 -4.98 -2.13 17.30
CA ILE A 154 -4.68 -3.54 17.06
C ILE A 154 -5.89 -4.23 16.43
N ALA A 155 -7.09 -4.04 16.98
CA ALA A 155 -8.31 -4.63 16.43
C ALA A 155 -8.64 -4.14 15.01
N LEU A 156 -8.28 -2.90 14.67
CA LEU A 156 -8.48 -2.34 13.32
C LEU A 156 -7.49 -2.89 12.29
N VAL A 157 -6.22 -3.08 12.67
CA VAL A 157 -5.17 -3.48 11.73
C VAL A 157 -5.05 -5.01 11.62
N THR A 158 -5.23 -5.75 12.72
CA THR A 158 -5.02 -7.21 12.76
C THR A 158 -5.84 -8.02 11.74
N PRO A 159 -7.09 -7.67 11.39
CA PRO A 159 -7.83 -8.41 10.37
C PRO A 159 -7.13 -8.44 8.99
N VAL A 160 -6.22 -7.50 8.70
CA VAL A 160 -5.45 -7.48 7.45
C VAL A 160 -4.64 -8.76 7.23
N CYS A 161 -4.23 -9.44 8.32
CA CYS A 161 -3.52 -10.71 8.25
C CYS A 161 -4.25 -11.72 7.36
N ILE A 162 -5.59 -11.75 7.45
CA ILE A 162 -6.42 -12.69 6.70
C ILE A 162 -6.30 -12.42 5.20
N ALA A 163 -6.43 -11.16 4.78
CA ALA A 163 -6.33 -10.78 3.38
C ALA A 163 -4.95 -11.14 2.79
N THR A 164 -3.89 -10.94 3.55
CA THR A 164 -2.50 -11.22 3.13
C THR A 164 -2.09 -12.69 3.20
N ILE A 165 -2.86 -13.54 3.88
CA ILE A 165 -2.66 -15.01 3.85
C ILE A 165 -3.28 -15.59 2.57
N VAL A 166 -4.31 -14.91 2.09
CA VAL A 166 -5.04 -15.25 0.86
C VAL A 166 -4.25 -14.81 -0.38
N GLU A 167 -3.45 -13.76 -0.27
CA GLU A 167 -2.46 -13.30 -1.25
C GLU A 167 -1.25 -14.26 -1.32
#